data_AF-A0AB39Y2E5-F1
#
_entry.id   AF-A0AB39Y2E5-F1
#
_cell.length_a   1.000
_cell.length_b   1.000
_cell.length_c   1.000
_cell.angle_alpha   90.00
_cell.angle_beta   90.00
_cell.angle_gamma   90.00
#
_symmetry.space_group_name_H-M   'P 1'
#
loop_
_entity.id
_entity.type
_entity.pdbx_description
1 polymer ?
#
loop_
_entity_poly.entity_id
_entity_poly.type
_entity_poly.pdbx_seq_one_letter_code
_entity_poly.pdbx_strand_id
1 'polypeptide(L)'
;MTSQDLHIGPDAAADRYRLLRSIGRGGEAVLYLAEIELAGGSEPVVVKVLDSKTTITPDEFDRISRKWNEQAELLRFVHRPGVVGVREHFEGPPIHRSGESGTLTGRALVLVMNHVDGLDLRDWRAERNLATSAERREVMRTLEQLADVLDWLHSGKATPSGRQVIHGDLSPGNVMVDGHGQATLVDFGLSKLTADHQTAEVWFTPGYAAPEVFDGKRTPAADRYAFGAIAYFLLSGESPPNSPEQLARAMAALPQIAALDAERRARITAVYAGDPVQRPASLAGWMKDVRHAVVSTTSSTSQRAVQDAVPAPVPSKPVVPPQPVGPPPVQTPVAAPVPSPPPPAQDARPQPQPQPPLQPRPEHVPAGYGPTYPLHESPPPGSAAPKRRRAGLVLGSVAAVLVIAALCVLGVRLLDKDKGGAQASDGKGGSSASEAAVPEEESPTPTPSPSESESGSPDTAATPDPTASGTQPGGVAADIKAADLTQLTPIAGLGNFTVGAAKINTKQYGAAFIANPDCNDEAITEFDLNREWKHLEFTAGIDDGSTHAKGRVSISLDGKPAAFSELVELGKPATKSVDVTDALRLRVKVDMGCDNGTVVIAAPQLTR
;
A
#
# COMPACT_ATOMS: atom_id res chain seq x y z
N MET A 1 -20.23 12.81 14.32
CA MET A 1 -19.77 13.20 15.67
C MET A 1 -18.59 14.15 15.46
N THR A 2 -18.46 15.19 16.28
CA THR A 2 -17.39 16.20 16.14
C THR A 2 -16.01 15.58 16.31
N SER A 3 -14.99 16.21 15.70
CA SER A 3 -13.58 15.80 15.80
C SER A 3 -13.23 15.44 17.24
N GLN A 4 -12.69 14.25 17.45
CA GLN A 4 -12.17 13.88 18.77
C GLN A 4 -10.92 14.72 19.03
N ASP A 5 -10.82 15.30 20.22
CA ASP A 5 -9.72 16.17 20.63
C ASP A 5 -8.49 15.34 21.03
N LEU A 6 -7.97 14.60 20.05
CA LEU A 6 -6.91 13.62 20.21
C LEU A 6 -5.54 14.29 20.18
N HIS A 7 -4.67 13.83 21.06
CA HIS A 7 -3.34 14.38 21.28
C HIS A 7 -2.29 13.28 21.39
N ILE A 8 -1.04 13.64 21.12
CA ILE A 8 0.14 12.81 21.36
C ILE A 8 1.38 13.71 21.57
N GLY A 9 2.39 13.18 22.26
CA GLY A 9 3.57 13.95 22.67
C GLY A 9 4.50 13.14 23.56
N PRO A 10 5.72 13.63 23.81
CA PRO A 10 6.66 13.00 24.74
C PRO A 10 6.14 13.07 26.18
N ASP A 11 6.64 12.23 27.09
CA ASP A 11 6.18 12.19 28.49
C ASP A 11 6.19 13.56 29.21
N ALA A 12 7.12 14.45 28.86
CA ALA A 12 7.23 15.80 29.44
C ALA A 12 6.19 16.81 28.89
N ALA A 13 5.53 16.49 27.77
CA ALA A 13 4.54 17.33 27.09
C ALA A 13 3.59 16.43 26.28
N ALA A 14 2.81 15.59 26.97
CA ALA A 14 1.98 14.56 26.35
C ALA A 14 0.97 15.15 25.33
N ASP A 15 0.42 16.33 25.61
CA ASP A 15 -0.57 17.00 24.78
C ASP A 15 0.05 17.86 23.64
N ARG A 16 1.34 17.70 23.31
CA ARG A 16 2.09 18.65 22.45
C ARG A 16 1.61 18.72 21.00
N TYR A 17 1.12 17.62 20.43
CA TYR A 17 0.63 17.55 19.05
C TYR A 17 -0.85 17.21 19.05
N ARG A 18 -1.66 18.09 18.46
CA ARG A 18 -3.11 17.89 18.31
C ARG A 18 -3.38 17.16 16.99
N LEU A 19 -3.90 15.94 17.06
CA LEU A 19 -4.18 15.10 15.90
C LEU A 19 -5.50 15.55 15.23
N LEU A 20 -5.43 16.01 13.99
CA LEU A 20 -6.61 16.47 13.24
C LEU A 20 -7.36 15.31 12.57
N ARG A 21 -6.63 14.44 11.87
CA ARG A 21 -7.19 13.30 11.12
C ARG A 21 -6.12 12.27 10.82
N SER A 22 -6.49 10.99 10.77
CA SER A 22 -5.62 9.98 10.13
C SER A 22 -5.58 10.24 8.62
N ILE A 23 -4.39 10.14 8.03
CA ILE A 23 -4.16 10.32 6.60
C ILE A 23 -3.77 9.01 5.91
N GLY A 24 -3.22 8.04 6.64
CA GLY A 24 -2.89 6.71 6.13
C GLY A 24 -2.63 5.70 7.25
N ARG A 25 -2.65 4.41 6.92
CA ARG A 25 -2.35 3.30 7.84
C ARG A 25 -1.55 2.25 7.09
N GLY A 26 -0.43 1.81 7.65
CA GLY A 26 0.51 0.91 6.98
C GLY A 26 1.20 -0.03 7.96
N GLY A 27 0.82 -1.32 7.92
CA GLY A 27 1.27 -2.31 8.89
C GLY A 27 0.88 -1.93 10.32
N GLU A 28 1.87 -1.87 11.21
CA GLU A 28 1.71 -1.52 12.64
C GLU A 28 1.60 -0.01 12.90
N ALA A 29 1.75 0.84 11.87
CA ALA A 29 1.79 2.28 12.02
C ALA A 29 0.58 3.02 11.44
N VAL A 30 0.18 4.10 12.11
CA VAL A 30 -0.84 5.05 11.63
C VAL A 30 -0.21 6.42 11.42
N LEU A 31 -0.50 7.04 10.29
CA LEU A 31 -0.13 8.40 9.95
C LEU A 31 -1.29 9.35 10.26
N TYR A 32 -0.99 10.45 10.92
CA TYR A 32 -1.92 11.54 11.22
C TYR A 32 -1.41 12.86 10.64
N LEU A 33 -2.32 13.64 10.07
CA LEU A 33 -2.15 15.09 10.00
C LEU A 33 -2.43 15.64 11.39
N ALA A 34 -1.49 16.40 11.92
CA ALA A 34 -1.56 17.01 13.23
C ALA A 34 -1.09 18.46 13.18
N GLU A 35 -1.29 19.16 14.27
CA GLU A 35 -0.88 20.54 14.48
C GLU A 35 0.04 20.63 15.70
N ILE A 36 1.04 21.52 15.62
CA ILE A 36 1.84 21.96 16.77
C ILE A 36 1.64 23.45 16.98
N GLU A 37 1.25 23.83 18.19
CA GLU A 37 1.19 25.23 18.61
C GLU A 37 2.59 25.79 18.83
N LEU A 38 2.92 26.87 18.12
CA LEU A 38 4.17 27.61 18.25
C LEU A 38 3.90 29.06 18.68
N ALA A 39 4.96 29.76 19.10
CA ALA A 39 4.91 31.19 19.42
C ALA A 39 4.68 32.04 18.16
N GLY A 40 3.42 32.11 17.70
CA GLY A 40 3.00 32.81 16.48
C GLY A 40 1.80 32.18 15.78
N GLY A 41 1.46 30.92 16.08
CA GLY A 41 0.34 30.20 15.49
C GLY A 41 0.55 28.68 15.47
N SER A 42 -0.44 27.98 14.92
CA SER A 42 -0.42 26.53 14.71
C SER A 42 0.22 26.17 13.36
N GLU A 43 1.13 25.20 13.37
CA GLU A 43 1.83 24.69 12.17
C GLU A 43 1.44 23.23 11.87
N PRO A 44 1.14 22.87 10.60
CA PRO A 44 0.81 21.51 10.23
C PRO A 44 2.05 20.60 10.22
N VAL A 45 1.91 19.41 10.79
CA VAL A 45 2.93 18.35 10.80
C VAL A 45 2.29 17.00 10.51
N VAL A 46 3.10 16.05 10.06
CA VAL A 46 2.69 14.64 9.95
C VAL A 46 3.30 13.86 11.10
N VAL A 47 2.45 13.11 11.80
CA VAL A 47 2.83 12.28 12.95
C VAL A 47 2.63 10.82 12.58
N LYS A 48 3.72 10.05 12.54
CA LYS A 48 3.69 8.60 12.38
C LYS A 48 3.74 7.96 13.76
N VAL A 49 2.68 7.25 14.13
CA VAL A 49 2.53 6.58 15.43
C VAL A 49 2.60 5.08 15.21
N LEU A 50 3.57 4.43 15.87
CA LEU A 50 3.53 2.98 16.11
C LEU A 50 3.03 2.78 17.53
N ASP A 51 1.79 2.33 17.66
CA ASP A 51 1.19 2.03 18.95
C ASP A 51 1.52 0.59 19.36
N SER A 52 2.14 0.43 20.52
CA SER A 52 2.31 -0.88 21.12
C SER A 52 0.96 -1.39 21.63
N LYS A 53 0.19 -2.06 20.76
CA LYS A 53 -0.91 -2.93 21.21
C LYS A 53 -0.41 -3.76 22.40
N THR A 54 -1.25 -3.90 23.42
CA THR A 54 -0.94 -4.40 24.78
C THR A 54 -0.52 -5.88 24.87
N THR A 55 -0.03 -6.45 23.77
CA THR A 55 0.37 -7.84 23.58
C THR A 55 1.89 -8.00 23.38
N ILE A 56 2.63 -6.90 23.15
CA ILE A 56 4.09 -6.91 22.99
C ILE A 56 4.75 -6.99 24.38
N THR A 57 5.79 -7.82 24.52
CA THR A 57 6.56 -7.90 25.77
C THR A 57 7.48 -6.68 25.96
N PRO A 58 7.79 -6.23 27.20
CA PRO A 58 8.67 -5.08 27.42
C PRO A 58 10.03 -5.23 26.70
N ASP A 59 10.68 -6.40 26.79
CA ASP A 59 11.96 -6.68 26.13
C ASP A 59 11.89 -6.56 24.59
N GLU A 60 10.75 -6.90 24.01
CA GLU A 60 10.49 -6.82 22.58
C GLU A 60 10.21 -5.38 22.13
N PHE A 61 9.41 -4.63 22.90
CA PHE A 61 9.21 -3.20 22.69
C PHE A 61 10.54 -2.45 22.75
N ASP A 62 11.36 -2.72 23.77
CA ASP A 62 12.71 -2.19 23.94
C ASP A 62 13.63 -2.46 22.72
N ARG A 63 13.55 -3.67 22.17
CA ARG A 63 14.30 -4.10 20.98
C ARG A 63 13.83 -3.36 19.73
N ILE A 64 12.52 -3.17 19.59
CA ILE A 64 11.90 -2.41 18.50
C ILE A 64 12.27 -0.93 18.61
N SER A 65 12.08 -0.32 19.78
CA SER A 65 12.46 1.06 20.11
C SER A 65 13.91 1.35 19.72
N ARG A 66 14.88 0.53 20.14
CA ARG A 66 16.30 0.76 19.82
C ARG A 66 16.57 0.80 18.30
N LYS A 67 16.05 -0.17 17.54
CA LYS A 67 16.20 -0.20 16.07
C LYS A 67 15.55 1.01 15.40
N TRP A 68 14.36 1.36 15.87
CA TRP A 68 13.53 2.42 15.30
C TRP A 68 14.14 3.81 15.58
N ASN A 69 14.56 4.07 16.82
CA ASN A 69 15.25 5.29 17.23
C ASN A 69 16.60 5.48 16.50
N GLU A 70 17.38 4.42 16.30
CA GLU A 70 18.66 4.54 15.56
C GLU A 70 18.46 5.05 14.12
N GLN A 71 17.42 4.57 13.44
CA GLN A 71 17.11 4.97 12.07
C GLN A 71 16.38 6.31 12.02
N ALA A 72 15.53 6.61 13.01
CA ALA A 72 14.86 7.90 13.14
C ALA A 72 15.89 9.03 13.40
N GLU A 73 16.86 8.85 14.31
CA GLU A 73 17.98 9.79 14.50
C GLU A 73 18.80 9.96 13.21
N LEU A 74 19.06 8.87 12.46
CA LEU A 74 19.80 8.97 11.19
C LEU A 74 19.10 9.89 10.18
N LEU A 75 17.77 9.82 10.10
CA LEU A 75 16.96 10.67 9.22
C LEU A 75 16.93 12.14 9.66
N ARG A 76 17.15 12.44 10.94
CA ARG A 76 17.27 13.84 11.44
C ARG A 76 18.49 14.58 10.90
N PHE A 77 19.46 13.90 10.30
CA PHE A 77 20.58 14.55 9.61
C PHE A 77 20.31 14.82 8.12
N VAL A 78 19.27 14.20 7.55
CA VAL A 78 18.98 14.19 6.12
C VAL A 78 18.20 15.45 5.71
N HIS A 79 18.93 16.51 5.37
CA HIS A 79 18.34 17.80 4.98
C HIS A 79 18.62 18.12 3.50
N ARG A 80 17.62 17.93 2.63
CA ARG A 80 17.69 18.31 1.22
C ARG A 80 16.27 18.48 0.65
N PRO A 81 16.02 19.41 -0.29
CA PRO A 81 14.84 19.35 -1.15
C PRO A 81 14.67 17.95 -1.75
N GLY A 82 13.44 17.44 -1.71
CA GLY A 82 13.11 16.10 -2.18
C GLY A 82 13.21 14.98 -1.14
N VAL A 83 13.52 15.29 0.13
CA VAL A 83 13.34 14.39 1.27
C VAL A 83 12.49 15.09 2.34
N VAL A 84 11.52 14.39 2.93
CA VAL A 84 10.73 14.95 4.04
C VAL A 84 11.61 15.22 5.26
N GLY A 85 11.54 16.45 5.78
CA GLY A 85 12.28 16.83 6.99
C GLY A 85 11.69 16.16 8.23
N VAL A 86 12.50 15.39 8.95
CA VAL A 86 12.17 14.88 10.28
C VAL A 86 12.45 15.98 11.31
N ARG A 87 11.42 16.37 12.09
CA ARG A 87 11.57 17.36 13.17
C ARG A 87 12.15 16.71 14.42
N GLU A 88 11.53 15.63 14.85
CA GLU A 88 11.90 14.89 16.05
C GLU A 88 11.29 13.48 16.04
N HIS A 89 11.76 12.66 16.97
CA HIS A 89 11.07 11.45 17.38
C HIS A 89 11.10 11.32 18.89
N PHE A 90 10.17 10.55 19.45
CA PHE A 90 10.13 10.27 20.89
C PHE A 90 9.38 8.98 21.19
N GLU A 91 9.58 8.50 22.42
CA GLU A 91 8.62 7.62 23.08
C GLU A 91 7.67 8.47 23.94
N GLY A 92 6.42 8.04 24.06
CA GLY A 92 5.44 8.71 24.90
C GLY A 92 4.22 7.84 25.22
N PRO A 93 3.21 8.40 25.91
CA PRO A 93 1.91 7.75 26.06
C PRO A 93 1.26 7.46 24.70
N PRO A 94 0.38 6.44 24.61
CA PRO A 94 -0.50 6.24 23.46
C PRO A 94 -1.39 7.46 23.17
N ILE A 95 -2.07 7.46 22.02
CA ILE A 95 -2.99 8.54 21.63
C ILE A 95 -4.07 8.70 22.70
N HIS A 96 -4.27 9.93 23.16
CA HIS A 96 -5.14 10.28 24.29
C HIS A 96 -5.97 11.52 24.02
N ARG A 97 -6.94 11.85 24.88
CA ARG A 97 -7.53 13.19 24.92
C ARG A 97 -6.70 14.10 25.82
N SER A 98 -6.85 15.42 25.64
CA SER A 98 -6.11 16.38 26.46
C SER A 98 -6.29 16.11 27.96
N GLY A 99 -5.18 16.06 28.69
CA GLY A 99 -5.12 15.78 30.12
C GLY A 99 -5.36 14.32 30.55
N GLU A 100 -5.74 13.40 29.64
CA GLU A 100 -6.04 12.01 30.01
C GLU A 100 -4.80 11.07 30.01
N SER A 101 -3.65 11.53 29.49
CA SER A 101 -2.41 10.73 29.31
C SER A 101 -1.94 9.97 30.55
N GLY A 102 -2.00 10.60 31.73
CA GLY A 102 -1.58 10.01 33.00
C GLY A 102 -2.42 8.84 33.50
N THR A 103 -3.52 8.51 32.81
CA THR A 103 -4.40 7.37 33.14
C THR A 103 -4.17 6.13 32.27
N LEU A 104 -3.35 6.26 31.22
CA LEU A 104 -3.15 5.21 30.23
C LEU A 104 -1.97 4.30 30.56
N THR A 105 -2.09 3.04 30.15
CA THR A 105 -1.01 2.04 30.20
C THR A 105 -0.60 1.69 28.78
N GLY A 106 0.70 1.74 28.48
CA GLY A 106 1.26 1.48 27.16
C GLY A 106 2.31 2.51 26.77
N ARG A 107 2.91 2.34 25.59
CA ARG A 107 3.92 3.24 25.01
C ARG A 107 3.72 3.32 23.50
N ALA A 108 3.88 4.50 22.94
CA ALA A 108 3.94 4.70 21.49
C ALA A 108 5.34 5.15 21.07
N LEU A 109 5.78 4.71 19.88
CA LEU A 109 6.94 5.27 19.17
C LEU A 109 6.44 6.25 18.13
N VAL A 110 6.92 7.49 18.17
CA VAL A 110 6.31 8.62 17.44
C VAL A 110 7.36 9.39 16.66
N LEU A 111 7.21 9.43 15.34
CA LEU A 111 8.05 10.24 14.44
C LEU A 111 7.24 11.44 13.95
N VAL A 112 7.79 12.63 14.12
CA VAL A 112 7.19 13.89 13.66
C VAL A 112 7.98 14.41 12.47
N MET A 113 7.30 14.62 11.35
CA MET A 113 7.88 15.11 10.10
C MET A 113 7.11 16.31 9.57
N ASN A 114 7.74 17.09 8.69
CA ASN A 114 7.09 18.20 7.99
C ASN A 114 5.86 17.70 7.21
N HIS A 115 4.78 18.48 7.22
CA HIS A 115 3.74 18.33 6.20
C HIS A 115 4.32 18.66 4.83
N VAL A 116 3.86 17.95 3.79
CA VAL A 116 4.23 18.21 2.39
C VAL A 116 2.93 18.46 1.63
N ASP A 117 2.67 19.71 1.27
CA ASP A 117 1.49 20.11 0.52
C ASP A 117 1.61 19.64 -0.93
N GLY A 118 0.82 18.64 -1.32
CA GLY A 118 0.87 18.07 -2.66
C GLY A 118 -0.04 16.86 -2.83
N LEU A 119 0.05 16.24 -4.01
CA LEU A 119 -0.56 14.94 -4.30
C LEU A 119 0.47 13.84 -4.14
N ASP A 120 0.06 12.63 -3.74
CA ASP A 120 0.93 11.47 -3.91
C ASP A 120 1.11 11.14 -5.41
N LEU A 121 2.14 10.36 -5.73
CA LEU A 121 2.53 10.12 -7.12
C LEU A 121 1.49 9.29 -7.91
N ARG A 122 0.57 8.58 -7.24
CA ARG A 122 -0.57 7.90 -7.88
C ARG A 122 -1.56 8.94 -8.39
N ASP A 123 -2.00 9.83 -7.50
CA ASP A 123 -2.97 10.88 -7.81
C ASP A 123 -2.38 11.86 -8.84
N TRP A 124 -1.14 12.29 -8.62
CA TRP A 124 -0.41 13.16 -9.55
C TRP A 124 -0.26 12.57 -10.96
N ARG A 125 -0.17 11.24 -11.07
CA ARG A 125 -0.10 10.52 -12.35
C ARG A 125 -1.47 10.21 -12.95
N ALA A 126 -2.53 10.08 -12.14
CA ALA A 126 -3.90 9.97 -12.65
C ALA A 126 -4.29 11.23 -13.45
N GLU A 127 -3.83 12.40 -13.02
CA GLU A 127 -4.06 13.69 -13.70
C GLU A 127 -3.21 13.92 -14.96
N ARG A 128 -2.35 12.98 -15.38
CA ARG A 128 -1.38 13.14 -16.48
C ARG A 128 -1.35 11.91 -17.38
N ASN A 129 -1.80 12.03 -18.62
CA ASN A 129 -1.83 10.91 -19.58
C ASN A 129 -0.65 10.90 -20.57
N LEU A 130 0.30 11.84 -20.43
CA LEU A 130 1.51 11.99 -21.25
C LEU A 130 1.22 12.34 -22.72
N ALA A 131 0.00 12.76 -23.07
CA ALA A 131 -0.34 13.19 -24.44
C ALA A 131 0.50 14.41 -24.87
N THR A 132 0.73 15.36 -23.97
CA THR A 132 1.48 16.59 -24.26
C THR A 132 2.98 16.46 -23.99
N SER A 133 3.77 17.23 -24.73
CA SER A 133 5.20 17.41 -24.45
C SER A 133 5.47 18.17 -23.13
N ALA A 134 4.45 18.75 -22.48
CA ALA A 134 4.56 19.35 -21.16
C ALA A 134 4.54 18.27 -20.08
N GLU A 135 3.50 17.43 -20.04
CA GLU A 135 3.38 16.30 -19.12
C GLU A 135 4.58 15.35 -19.22
N ARG A 136 5.04 15.03 -20.43
CA ARG A 136 6.24 14.18 -20.61
C ARG A 136 7.50 14.81 -20.00
N ARG A 137 7.64 16.13 -20.04
CA ARG A 137 8.76 16.84 -19.38
C ARG A 137 8.58 16.91 -17.87
N GLU A 138 7.34 17.02 -17.37
CA GLU A 138 7.03 16.94 -15.93
C GLU A 138 7.39 15.56 -15.37
N VAL A 139 6.89 14.49 -15.97
CA VAL A 139 7.21 13.09 -15.58
C VAL A 139 8.72 12.85 -15.55
N MET A 140 9.45 13.31 -16.57
CA MET A 140 10.91 13.18 -16.58
C MET A 140 11.60 14.01 -15.50
N ARG A 141 11.10 15.23 -15.20
CA ARG A 141 11.64 16.06 -14.11
C ARG A 141 11.39 15.44 -12.74
N THR A 142 10.22 14.84 -12.53
CA THR A 142 9.89 14.09 -11.31
C THR A 142 10.83 12.90 -11.14
N LEU A 143 11.02 12.09 -12.17
CA LEU A 143 11.95 10.95 -12.12
C LEU A 143 13.41 11.35 -11.87
N GLU A 144 13.87 12.48 -12.41
CA GLU A 144 15.24 12.95 -12.17
C GLU A 144 15.47 13.44 -10.74
N GLN A 145 14.50 14.16 -10.15
CA GLN A 145 14.57 14.57 -8.74
C GLN A 145 14.67 13.35 -7.83
N LEU A 146 13.82 12.34 -8.07
CA LEU A 146 13.84 11.08 -7.33
C LEU A 146 15.17 10.32 -7.52
N ALA A 147 15.71 10.28 -8.74
CA ALA A 147 16.98 9.63 -9.03
C ALA A 147 18.17 10.29 -8.31
N ASP A 148 18.27 11.62 -8.36
CA ASP A 148 19.32 12.41 -7.69
C ASP A 148 19.22 12.31 -6.16
N VAL A 149 18.01 12.35 -5.61
CA VAL A 149 17.79 12.14 -4.16
C VAL A 149 18.22 10.74 -3.74
N LEU A 150 17.82 9.68 -4.46
CA LEU A 150 18.19 8.30 -4.13
C LEU A 150 19.70 8.07 -4.26
N ASP A 151 20.32 8.51 -5.35
CA ASP A 151 21.79 8.40 -5.52
C ASP A 151 22.53 9.17 -4.41
N TRP A 152 22.02 10.32 -3.95
CA TRP A 152 22.58 11.07 -2.82
C TRP A 152 22.42 10.33 -1.48
N LEU A 153 21.24 9.81 -1.15
CA LEU A 153 20.98 8.98 0.03
C LEU A 153 21.89 7.74 0.08
N HIS A 154 22.04 7.07 -1.06
CA HIS A 154 22.88 5.88 -1.23
C HIS A 154 24.38 6.19 -1.27
N SER A 155 24.80 7.44 -1.49
CA SER A 155 26.22 7.81 -1.56
C SER A 155 26.92 7.89 -0.20
N GLY A 156 26.17 7.81 0.91
CA GLY A 156 26.68 8.06 2.26
C GLY A 156 26.84 9.54 2.63
N LYS A 157 26.78 10.46 1.64
CA LYS A 157 26.91 11.91 1.84
C LYS A 157 25.71 12.54 2.57
N ALA A 158 24.60 11.82 2.67
CA ALA A 158 23.39 12.29 3.35
C ALA A 158 23.51 12.34 4.88
N THR A 159 24.55 11.74 5.47
CA THR A 159 24.75 11.70 6.93
C THR A 159 26.20 12.02 7.31
N PRO A 160 26.47 12.71 8.44
CA PRO A 160 27.83 12.97 8.90
C PRO A 160 28.66 11.71 9.14
N SER A 161 27.98 10.58 9.40
CA SER A 161 28.60 9.28 9.64
C SER A 161 29.12 8.56 8.38
N GLY A 162 28.80 9.06 7.18
CA GLY A 162 29.08 8.36 5.92
C GLY A 162 28.19 7.14 5.66
N ARG A 163 27.23 6.83 6.55
CA ARG A 163 26.28 5.73 6.36
C ARG A 163 25.32 6.04 5.21
N GLN A 164 25.09 5.02 4.37
CA GLN A 164 24.06 5.05 3.34
C GLN A 164 22.68 5.05 4.01
N VAL A 165 21.77 5.89 3.52
CA VAL A 165 20.36 5.88 3.92
C VAL A 165 19.58 5.13 2.85
N ILE A 166 18.73 4.19 3.27
CA ILE A 166 17.94 3.34 2.38
C ILE A 166 16.46 3.64 2.67
N HIS A 167 15.67 3.91 1.63
CA HIS A 167 14.24 4.17 1.80
C HIS A 167 13.50 2.91 2.22
N GLY A 168 13.78 1.78 1.55
CA GLY A 168 13.35 0.44 1.95
C GLY A 168 11.85 0.17 1.80
N ASP A 169 11.10 1.14 1.27
CA ASP A 169 9.67 1.06 0.97
C ASP A 169 9.26 2.06 -0.12
N LEU A 170 10.08 2.21 -1.15
CA LEU A 170 9.80 3.18 -2.20
C LEU A 170 8.59 2.71 -3.04
N SER A 171 7.54 3.53 -3.10
CA SER A 171 6.34 3.29 -3.91
C SER A 171 5.68 4.63 -4.27
N PRO A 172 4.73 4.69 -5.21
CA PRO A 172 4.06 5.94 -5.57
C PRO A 172 3.32 6.63 -4.41
N GLY A 173 2.81 5.88 -3.43
CA GLY A 173 2.17 6.46 -2.24
C GLY A 173 3.17 7.10 -1.26
N ASN A 174 4.46 6.82 -1.43
CA ASN A 174 5.56 7.33 -0.61
C ASN A 174 6.37 8.42 -1.33
N VAL A 175 5.78 9.02 -2.36
CA VAL A 175 6.33 10.17 -3.09
C VAL A 175 5.25 11.23 -3.23
N MET A 176 5.47 12.41 -2.64
CA MET A 176 4.60 13.57 -2.77
C MET A 176 5.12 14.50 -3.88
N VAL A 177 4.23 15.14 -4.65
CA VAL A 177 4.57 16.18 -5.62
C VAL A 177 3.73 17.42 -5.35
N ASP A 178 4.41 18.54 -5.11
CA ASP A 178 3.76 19.82 -4.79
C ASP A 178 3.29 20.60 -6.04
N GLY A 179 2.61 21.73 -5.81
CA GLY A 179 2.15 22.63 -6.87
C GLY A 179 3.26 23.31 -7.68
N HIS A 180 4.53 23.22 -7.24
CA HIS A 180 5.70 23.71 -7.96
C HIS A 180 6.41 22.59 -8.76
N GLY A 181 5.97 21.34 -8.61
CA GLY A 181 6.57 20.16 -9.25
C GLY A 181 7.81 19.62 -8.52
N GLN A 182 8.01 19.98 -7.25
CA GLN A 182 9.03 19.37 -6.40
C GLN A 182 8.55 17.99 -5.93
N ALA A 183 9.28 16.95 -6.31
CA ALA A 183 9.03 15.59 -5.86
C ALA A 183 9.76 15.33 -4.54
N THR A 184 9.07 14.80 -3.54
CA THR A 184 9.58 14.58 -2.17
C THR A 184 9.32 13.16 -1.69
N LEU A 185 10.39 12.46 -1.29
CA LEU A 185 10.31 11.15 -0.64
C LEU A 185 9.73 11.30 0.77
N VAL A 186 8.67 10.55 1.07
CA VAL A 186 8.03 10.46 2.38
C VAL A 186 8.03 9.01 2.89
N ASP A 187 7.81 8.83 4.19
CA ASP A 187 7.75 7.52 4.86
C ASP A 187 8.86 6.50 4.51
N PHE A 188 10.08 6.81 4.96
CA PHE A 188 11.15 5.83 5.07
C PHE A 188 10.67 4.66 5.95
N GLY A 189 10.85 3.41 5.49
CA GLY A 189 10.13 2.21 5.95
C GLY A 189 10.43 1.68 7.36
N LEU A 190 10.54 2.58 8.35
CA LEU A 190 10.81 2.34 9.77
C LEU A 190 9.81 1.37 10.41
N SER A 191 8.53 1.48 10.05
CA SER A 191 7.47 0.58 10.53
C SER A 191 7.60 -0.87 10.05
N LYS A 192 8.54 -1.15 9.15
CA LYS A 192 8.87 -2.52 8.74
C LYS A 192 10.20 -3.00 9.35
N LEU A 193 10.83 -2.24 10.24
CA LEU A 193 12.01 -2.66 11.02
C LEU A 193 11.64 -3.34 12.35
N THR A 194 10.39 -3.15 12.77
CA THR A 194 9.76 -3.69 13.98
C THR A 194 9.42 -5.17 13.81
N ALA A 195 8.94 -5.50 12.61
CA ALA A 195 8.70 -6.82 12.07
C ALA A 195 9.90 -7.78 12.18
N ASP A 196 9.75 -8.84 12.98
CA ASP A 196 10.47 -10.09 12.75
C ASP A 196 9.86 -10.81 11.52
N HIS A 197 10.71 -11.49 10.73
CA HIS A 197 10.48 -11.87 9.32
C HIS A 197 9.37 -12.91 9.01
N GLN A 198 8.33 -13.06 9.83
CA GLN A 198 7.40 -14.20 9.77
C GLN A 198 6.06 -13.95 9.05
N THR A 199 5.72 -12.71 8.69
CA THR A 199 4.45 -12.34 8.04
C THR A 199 4.64 -11.49 6.77
N ALA A 200 5.42 -12.02 5.81
CA ALA A 200 5.85 -11.30 4.62
C ALA A 200 4.74 -10.96 3.58
N GLU A 201 3.54 -11.52 3.68
CA GLU A 201 2.53 -11.45 2.60
C GLU A 201 1.74 -10.12 2.49
N VAL A 202 1.74 -9.25 3.50
CA VAL A 202 0.78 -8.12 3.57
C VAL A 202 1.44 -6.72 3.54
N TRP A 203 2.77 -6.61 3.53
CA TRP A 203 3.43 -5.32 3.82
C TRP A 203 3.95 -4.52 2.63
N PHE A 204 4.00 -5.04 1.41
CA PHE A 204 4.57 -4.31 0.27
C PHE A 204 3.53 -4.07 -0.82
N THR A 205 3.60 -2.91 -1.49
CA THR A 205 2.76 -2.67 -2.68
C THR A 205 3.23 -3.62 -3.79
N PRO A 206 2.33 -4.46 -4.37
CA PRO A 206 2.71 -5.44 -5.39
C PRO A 206 3.47 -4.82 -6.58
N GLY A 207 4.47 -5.53 -7.09
CA GLY A 207 5.30 -5.12 -8.23
C GLY A 207 6.39 -4.07 -7.94
N TYR A 208 6.34 -3.33 -6.83
CA TYR A 208 7.36 -2.33 -6.48
C TYR A 208 8.52 -2.90 -5.65
N ALA A 209 8.27 -3.92 -4.82
CA ALA A 209 9.31 -4.53 -4.01
C ALA A 209 10.24 -5.43 -4.85
N ALA A 210 11.55 -5.28 -4.66
CA ALA A 210 12.55 -6.16 -5.27
C ALA A 210 12.51 -7.56 -4.64
N PRO A 211 12.89 -8.65 -5.37
CA PRO A 211 12.81 -10.02 -4.85
C PRO A 211 13.52 -10.23 -3.51
N GLU A 212 14.68 -9.59 -3.30
CA GLU A 212 15.44 -9.73 -2.05
C GLU A 212 14.80 -9.02 -0.84
N VAL A 213 13.82 -8.13 -1.06
CA VAL A 213 13.08 -7.45 0.02
C VAL A 213 12.18 -8.43 0.77
N PHE A 214 11.70 -9.48 0.11
CA PHE A 214 10.96 -10.58 0.74
C PHE A 214 11.84 -11.44 1.66
N ASP A 215 13.16 -11.49 1.42
CA ASP A 215 14.15 -12.04 2.37
C ASP A 215 14.46 -11.06 3.54
N GLY A 216 13.77 -9.90 3.60
CA GLY A 216 14.06 -8.81 4.53
C GLY A 216 15.29 -7.98 4.18
N LYS A 217 15.93 -8.19 3.03
CA LYS A 217 17.15 -7.45 2.64
C LYS A 217 16.75 -6.10 2.03
N ARG A 218 17.13 -5.02 2.70
CA ARG A 218 17.00 -3.64 2.18
C ARG A 218 18.36 -3.10 1.83
N THR A 219 18.50 -2.65 0.59
CA THR A 219 19.77 -2.19 0.03
C THR A 219 19.52 -1.04 -0.93
N PRO A 220 20.56 -0.24 -1.26
CA PRO A 220 20.50 0.71 -2.38
C PRO A 220 20.01 0.10 -3.70
N ALA A 221 20.33 -1.17 -3.97
CA ALA A 221 19.88 -1.87 -5.18
C ALA A 221 18.38 -2.21 -5.16
N ALA A 222 17.79 -2.44 -3.98
CA ALA A 222 16.35 -2.64 -3.82
C ALA A 222 15.56 -1.34 -4.09
N ASP A 223 16.03 -0.22 -3.55
CA ASP A 223 15.45 1.10 -3.84
C ASP A 223 15.51 1.45 -5.33
N ARG A 224 16.59 1.07 -6.04
CA ARG A 224 16.72 1.29 -7.50
C ARG A 224 15.74 0.45 -8.32
N TYR A 225 15.51 -0.81 -7.92
CA TYR A 225 14.46 -1.63 -8.53
C TYR A 225 13.08 -0.97 -8.38
N ALA A 226 12.76 -0.54 -7.16
CA ALA A 226 11.49 0.14 -6.85
C ALA A 226 11.34 1.47 -7.61
N PHE A 227 12.43 2.23 -7.77
CA PHE A 227 12.49 3.41 -8.64
C PHE A 227 12.20 3.05 -10.10
N GLY A 228 12.77 1.96 -10.62
CA GLY A 228 12.45 1.44 -11.94
C GLY A 228 10.96 1.09 -12.09
N ALA A 229 10.35 0.52 -11.04
CA ALA A 229 8.92 0.18 -11.03
C ALA A 229 8.03 1.44 -11.00
N ILE A 230 8.43 2.48 -10.26
CA ILE A 230 7.83 3.82 -10.33
C ILE A 230 7.97 4.41 -11.74
N ALA A 231 9.12 4.26 -12.38
CA ALA A 231 9.34 4.77 -13.73
C ALA A 231 8.48 4.04 -14.78
N TYR A 232 8.25 2.73 -14.62
CA TYR A 232 7.24 2.03 -15.43
C TYR A 232 5.86 2.65 -15.21
N PHE A 233 5.39 2.73 -13.96
CA PHE A 233 4.09 3.29 -13.60
C PHE A 233 3.88 4.71 -14.15
N LEU A 234 4.87 5.59 -14.03
CA LEU A 234 4.78 6.95 -14.57
C LEU A 234 4.75 7.01 -16.10
N LEU A 235 5.38 6.06 -16.80
CA LEU A 235 5.46 6.04 -18.26
C LEU A 235 4.33 5.27 -18.94
N SER A 236 3.70 4.30 -18.26
CA SER A 236 2.55 3.53 -18.75
C SER A 236 1.21 4.05 -18.20
N GLY A 237 1.17 4.44 -16.92
CA GLY A 237 -0.06 4.63 -16.15
C GLY A 237 -0.60 3.35 -15.52
N GLU A 238 0.12 2.23 -15.69
CA GLU A 238 -0.27 0.91 -15.21
C GLU A 238 0.58 0.48 -14.01
N SER A 239 -0.02 -0.27 -13.08
CA SER A 239 0.74 -0.93 -12.01
C SER A 239 1.81 -1.87 -12.57
N PRO A 240 3.02 -1.89 -11.99
CA PRO A 240 4.11 -2.76 -12.44
C PRO A 240 3.74 -4.25 -12.25
N PRO A 241 4.11 -5.13 -13.20
CA PRO A 241 3.99 -6.58 -13.00
C PRO A 241 4.77 -7.08 -11.79
N ASN A 242 4.27 -8.15 -11.15
CA ASN A 242 4.87 -8.72 -9.94
C ASN A 242 6.19 -9.49 -10.18
N SER A 243 6.48 -9.90 -11.43
CA SER A 243 7.73 -10.57 -11.79
C SER A 243 8.75 -9.58 -12.37
N PRO A 244 10.03 -9.64 -11.94
CA PRO A 244 11.12 -8.84 -12.52
C PRO A 244 11.21 -8.96 -14.05
N GLU A 245 11.05 -10.18 -14.57
CA GLU A 245 11.12 -10.48 -16.01
C GLU A 245 9.91 -9.95 -16.77
N GLN A 246 8.72 -9.97 -16.16
CA GLN A 246 7.50 -9.39 -16.72
C GLN A 246 7.60 -7.86 -16.77
N LEU A 247 8.06 -7.23 -15.68
CA LEU A 247 8.26 -5.78 -15.59
C LEU A 247 9.33 -5.30 -16.58
N ALA A 248 10.46 -6.00 -16.68
CA ALA A 248 11.49 -5.72 -17.69
C ALA A 248 10.93 -5.81 -19.12
N ARG A 249 10.14 -6.83 -19.43
CA ARG A 249 9.49 -6.99 -20.74
C ARG A 249 8.47 -5.89 -21.02
N ALA A 250 7.66 -5.52 -20.03
CA ALA A 250 6.64 -4.48 -20.15
C ALA A 250 7.29 -3.10 -20.40
N MET A 251 8.32 -2.75 -19.62
CA MET A 251 9.11 -1.52 -19.83
C MET A 251 9.75 -1.49 -21.22
N ALA A 252 10.32 -2.60 -21.69
CA ALA A 252 10.93 -2.69 -23.02
C ALA A 252 9.90 -2.62 -24.18
N ALA A 253 8.62 -2.91 -23.91
CA ALA A 253 7.53 -2.87 -24.87
C ALA A 253 6.86 -1.48 -25.00
N LEU A 254 7.09 -0.56 -24.04
CA LEU A 254 6.59 0.81 -24.14
C LEU A 254 7.09 1.48 -25.43
N PRO A 255 6.23 2.12 -26.25
CA PRO A 255 6.61 2.60 -27.58
C PRO A 255 7.88 3.47 -27.62
N GLN A 256 8.02 4.36 -26.65
CA GLN A 256 9.16 5.26 -26.48
C GLN A 256 10.48 4.51 -26.15
N ILE A 257 10.39 3.35 -25.48
CA ILE A 257 11.55 2.51 -25.13
C ILE A 257 11.85 1.51 -26.25
N ALA A 258 10.82 0.92 -26.87
CA ALA A 258 10.95 -0.06 -27.95
C ALA A 258 11.69 0.49 -29.19
N ALA A 259 11.59 1.79 -29.44
CA ALA A 259 12.30 2.49 -30.51
C ALA A 259 13.82 2.66 -30.29
N LEU A 260 14.35 2.34 -29.09
CA LEU A 260 15.77 2.42 -28.80
C LEU A 260 16.54 1.18 -29.30
N ASP A 261 17.83 1.36 -29.53
CA ASP A 261 18.76 0.26 -29.82
C ASP A 261 18.80 -0.78 -28.68
N ALA A 262 19.28 -1.99 -29.01
CA ALA A 262 19.27 -3.11 -28.08
C ALA A 262 20.15 -2.88 -26.83
N GLU A 263 21.22 -2.09 -26.94
CA GLU A 263 22.15 -1.82 -25.84
C GLU A 263 21.52 -0.86 -24.82
N ARG A 264 20.90 0.23 -25.30
CA ARG A 264 20.11 1.15 -24.47
C ARG A 264 18.92 0.45 -23.82
N ARG A 265 18.17 -0.37 -24.56
CA ARG A 265 17.06 -1.15 -23.99
C ARG A 265 17.55 -2.10 -22.89
N ALA A 266 18.67 -2.80 -23.11
CA ALA A 266 19.27 -3.67 -22.10
C ALA A 266 19.64 -2.89 -20.82
N ARG A 267 20.30 -1.73 -20.94
CA ARG A 267 20.62 -0.86 -19.79
C ARG A 267 19.38 -0.36 -19.05
N ILE A 268 18.33 0.01 -19.77
CA ILE A 268 17.06 0.43 -19.16
C ILE A 268 16.43 -0.76 -18.40
N THR A 269 16.41 -1.96 -18.98
CA THR A 269 15.84 -3.14 -18.31
C THR A 269 16.70 -3.70 -17.17
N ALA A 270 18.00 -3.41 -17.12
CA ALA A 270 18.91 -3.92 -16.10
C ALA A 270 18.53 -3.49 -14.67
N VAL A 271 17.80 -2.39 -14.51
CA VAL A 271 17.29 -1.94 -13.20
C VAL A 271 16.32 -2.94 -12.56
N TYR A 272 15.66 -3.77 -13.37
CA TYR A 272 14.74 -4.82 -12.93
C TYR A 272 15.40 -6.18 -12.75
N ALA A 273 16.74 -6.29 -12.78
CA ALA A 273 17.38 -7.59 -12.66
C ALA A 273 17.05 -8.27 -11.31
N GLY A 274 16.70 -9.56 -11.34
CA GLY A 274 16.42 -10.32 -10.11
C GLY A 274 17.63 -10.37 -9.17
N ASP A 275 18.83 -10.49 -9.73
CA ASP A 275 20.10 -10.33 -9.01
C ASP A 275 20.44 -8.84 -8.81
N PRO A 276 20.56 -8.35 -7.55
CA PRO A 276 20.86 -6.95 -7.25
C PRO A 276 22.20 -6.46 -7.82
N VAL A 277 23.17 -7.35 -8.06
CA VAL A 277 24.51 -6.99 -8.57
C VAL A 277 24.47 -6.59 -10.04
N GLN A 278 23.44 -7.02 -10.78
CA GLN A 278 23.25 -6.72 -12.20
C GLN A 278 22.54 -5.37 -12.44
N ARG A 279 22.00 -4.76 -11.37
CA ARG A 279 21.34 -3.45 -11.42
C ARG A 279 22.37 -2.31 -11.48
N PRO A 280 22.03 -1.14 -12.05
CA PRO A 280 22.98 -0.04 -12.15
C PRO A 280 23.41 0.47 -10.76
N ALA A 281 24.69 0.84 -10.65
CA ALA A 281 25.29 1.35 -9.40
C ALA A 281 24.83 2.78 -9.05
N SER A 282 24.27 3.51 -10.01
CA SER A 282 23.64 4.82 -9.84
C SER A 282 22.54 5.00 -10.90
N LEU A 283 21.54 5.85 -10.61
CA LEU A 283 20.42 6.14 -11.50
C LEU A 283 20.75 7.22 -12.55
N ALA A 284 21.74 8.09 -12.30
CA ALA A 284 22.11 9.16 -13.23
C ALA A 284 22.35 8.70 -14.69
N GLY A 285 23.08 7.58 -14.90
CA GLY A 285 23.32 7.02 -16.23
C GLY A 285 22.06 6.45 -16.88
N TRP A 286 21.23 5.76 -16.08
CA TRP A 286 19.97 5.17 -16.51
C TRP A 286 18.95 6.24 -16.93
N MET A 287 18.85 7.33 -16.16
CA MET A 287 17.98 8.47 -16.45
C MET A 287 18.30 9.15 -17.78
N LYS A 288 19.57 9.21 -18.18
CA LYS A 288 19.98 9.75 -19.48
C LYS A 288 19.39 8.95 -20.64
N ASP A 289 19.44 7.61 -20.57
CA ASP A 289 18.89 6.74 -21.61
C ASP A 289 17.34 6.87 -21.69
N VAL A 290 16.65 6.90 -20.54
CA VAL A 290 15.18 7.03 -20.49
C VAL A 290 14.71 8.43 -20.94
N ARG A 291 15.37 9.51 -20.50
CA ARG A 291 15.09 10.88 -20.97
C ARG A 291 15.17 10.98 -22.48
N HIS A 292 16.20 10.39 -23.08
CA HIS A 292 16.41 10.43 -24.53
C HIS A 292 15.24 9.78 -25.28
N ALA A 293 14.71 8.65 -24.79
CA ALA A 293 13.50 8.03 -25.33
C ALA A 293 12.27 8.94 -25.20
N VAL A 294 11.95 9.37 -23.97
CA VAL A 294 10.66 10.01 -23.64
C VAL A 294 10.54 11.42 -24.25
N VAL A 295 11.63 12.18 -24.26
CA VAL A 295 11.61 13.59 -24.71
C VAL A 295 11.85 13.71 -26.23
N SER A 296 12.62 12.80 -26.85
CA SER A 296 12.88 12.85 -28.30
C SER A 296 11.76 12.22 -29.14
N THR A 297 10.80 11.53 -28.52
CA THR A 297 9.62 11.00 -29.22
C THR A 297 8.68 12.15 -29.58
N THR A 298 8.83 12.69 -30.79
CA THR A 298 7.85 13.59 -31.42
C THR A 298 6.53 12.87 -31.62
N SER A 299 5.40 13.54 -31.36
CA SER A 299 4.05 12.94 -31.42
C SER A 299 3.67 12.35 -32.79
N SER A 300 4.40 12.70 -33.86
CA SER A 300 4.31 12.11 -35.19
C SER A 300 4.63 10.60 -35.22
N THR A 301 5.51 10.11 -34.35
CA THR A 301 5.88 8.68 -34.31
C THR A 301 4.74 7.82 -33.78
N SER A 302 3.93 8.32 -32.84
CA SER A 302 2.76 7.62 -32.32
C SER A 302 1.65 7.47 -33.36
N GLN A 303 1.41 8.47 -34.22
CA GLN A 303 0.46 8.33 -35.33
C GLN A 303 0.96 7.36 -36.40
N ARG A 304 2.28 7.34 -36.67
CA ARG A 304 2.86 6.46 -37.70
C ARG A 304 2.93 5.00 -37.24
N ALA A 305 3.27 4.74 -35.98
CA ALA A 305 3.29 3.39 -35.40
C ALA A 305 1.89 2.73 -35.37
N VAL A 306 0.82 3.52 -35.25
CA VAL A 306 -0.56 3.00 -35.33
C VAL A 306 -0.98 2.72 -36.79
N GLN A 307 -0.43 3.44 -37.78
CA GLN A 307 -0.69 3.17 -39.20
C GLN A 307 0.12 1.98 -39.74
N ASP A 308 1.40 1.86 -39.38
CA ASP A 308 2.27 0.77 -39.82
C ASP A 308 1.99 -0.57 -39.08
N ALA A 309 1.12 -0.58 -38.07
CA ALA A 309 0.69 -1.77 -37.33
C ALA A 309 -0.60 -2.44 -37.86
N VAL A 310 -1.20 -1.92 -38.93
CA VAL A 310 -2.34 -2.59 -39.60
C VAL A 310 -1.81 -3.71 -40.50
N PRO A 311 -2.13 -4.99 -40.23
CA PRO A 311 -1.73 -6.08 -41.13
C PRO A 311 -2.47 -5.94 -42.46
N ALA A 312 -1.75 -6.10 -43.58
CA ALA A 312 -2.37 -6.09 -44.90
C ALA A 312 -3.50 -7.15 -44.98
N PRO A 313 -4.66 -6.83 -45.57
CA PRO A 313 -5.81 -7.74 -45.56
C PRO A 313 -5.50 -9.01 -46.35
N VAL A 314 -5.56 -10.15 -45.67
CA VAL A 314 -5.39 -11.48 -46.28
C VAL A 314 -6.60 -11.74 -47.20
N PRO A 315 -6.40 -12.13 -48.48
CA PRO A 315 -7.51 -12.31 -49.42
C PRO A 315 -8.45 -13.42 -48.94
N SER A 316 -9.68 -13.01 -48.59
CA SER A 316 -10.70 -13.90 -48.04
C SER A 316 -11.30 -14.78 -49.14
N LYS A 317 -11.43 -16.09 -48.88
CA LYS A 317 -12.20 -16.99 -49.77
C LYS A 317 -13.70 -16.62 -49.73
N PRO A 318 -14.46 -16.85 -50.80
CA PRO A 318 -15.88 -16.47 -50.83
C PRO A 318 -16.69 -17.22 -49.78
N VAL A 319 -17.44 -16.48 -48.97
CA VAL A 319 -18.42 -17.03 -48.02
C VAL A 319 -19.72 -17.33 -48.77
N VAL A 320 -20.20 -18.57 -48.64
CA VAL A 320 -21.51 -18.99 -49.16
C VAL A 320 -22.60 -18.45 -48.21
N PRO A 321 -23.71 -17.85 -48.72
CA PRO A 321 -24.76 -17.31 -47.86
C PRO A 321 -25.51 -18.40 -47.08
N PRO A 322 -25.99 -18.11 -45.86
CA PRO A 322 -26.67 -19.08 -45.01
C PRO A 322 -28.06 -19.46 -45.55
N GLN A 323 -28.39 -20.74 -45.49
CA GLN A 323 -29.76 -21.22 -45.73
C GLN A 323 -30.62 -21.11 -44.46
N PRO A 324 -31.94 -20.91 -44.58
CA PRO A 324 -32.85 -20.83 -43.44
C PRO A 324 -32.98 -22.18 -42.70
N VAL A 325 -32.92 -22.15 -41.38
CA VAL A 325 -33.07 -23.32 -40.52
C VAL A 325 -34.56 -23.67 -40.37
N GLY A 326 -34.92 -24.92 -40.72
CA GLY A 326 -36.27 -25.47 -40.51
C GLY A 326 -36.56 -25.88 -39.06
N PRO A 327 -37.80 -26.26 -38.73
CA PRO A 327 -38.21 -26.63 -37.37
C PRO A 327 -37.56 -27.95 -36.89
N PRO A 328 -37.42 -28.15 -35.56
CA PRO A 328 -36.75 -29.31 -35.00
C PRO A 328 -37.57 -30.61 -35.18
N PRO A 329 -36.91 -31.77 -35.36
CA PRO A 329 -37.59 -33.05 -35.54
C PRO A 329 -38.08 -33.65 -34.21
N VAL A 330 -39.26 -34.27 -34.25
CA VAL A 330 -39.81 -35.12 -33.18
C VAL A 330 -39.01 -36.42 -33.08
N GLN A 331 -38.69 -36.88 -31.86
CA GLN A 331 -38.16 -38.22 -31.61
C GLN A 331 -39.03 -39.00 -30.62
N THR A 332 -39.40 -40.21 -31.01
CA THR A 332 -40.12 -41.23 -30.22
C THR A 332 -39.14 -42.23 -29.57
N PRO A 333 -39.56 -43.00 -28.54
CA PRO A 333 -38.66 -43.46 -27.48
C PRO A 333 -37.96 -44.82 -27.74
N VAL A 334 -36.86 -45.05 -27.01
CA VAL A 334 -36.13 -46.33 -26.92
C VAL A 334 -35.91 -46.70 -25.44
N ALA A 335 -35.86 -48.00 -25.14
CA ALA A 335 -36.03 -48.58 -23.80
C ALA A 335 -34.84 -48.44 -22.81
N ALA A 336 -35.13 -48.66 -21.53
CA ALA A 336 -34.22 -48.46 -20.40
C ALA A 336 -33.20 -49.59 -20.18
N PRO A 337 -31.97 -49.29 -19.72
CA PRO A 337 -31.03 -50.26 -19.15
C PRO A 337 -31.18 -50.43 -17.62
N VAL A 338 -30.74 -51.59 -17.12
CA VAL A 338 -30.85 -52.05 -15.71
C VAL A 338 -29.69 -51.48 -14.85
N PRO A 339 -29.92 -51.09 -13.58
CA PRO A 339 -28.85 -50.64 -12.68
C PRO A 339 -27.99 -51.78 -12.10
N SER A 340 -26.69 -51.51 -11.90
CA SER A 340 -25.73 -52.42 -11.27
C SER A 340 -25.78 -52.36 -9.72
N PRO A 341 -25.34 -53.41 -9.00
CA PRO A 341 -25.49 -53.48 -7.53
C PRO A 341 -24.44 -52.66 -6.75
N PRO A 342 -24.76 -52.24 -5.50
CA PRO A 342 -23.85 -51.52 -4.62
C PRO A 342 -22.87 -52.46 -3.86
N PRO A 343 -21.74 -51.92 -3.32
CA PRO A 343 -20.81 -52.66 -2.47
C PRO A 343 -21.39 -53.00 -1.08
N PRO A 344 -20.83 -54.01 -0.36
CA PRO A 344 -21.39 -54.52 0.88
C PRO A 344 -21.13 -53.62 2.11
N ALA A 345 -21.99 -53.78 3.12
CA ALA A 345 -21.99 -53.00 4.35
C ALA A 345 -20.83 -53.32 5.31
N GLN A 346 -20.47 -52.34 6.15
CA GLN A 346 -19.72 -52.52 7.40
C GLN A 346 -20.54 -51.96 8.57
N ASP A 347 -20.30 -52.51 9.76
CA ASP A 347 -21.27 -52.52 10.87
C ASP A 347 -21.57 -51.16 11.54
N ALA A 348 -22.79 -51.08 12.07
CA ALA A 348 -23.30 -49.91 12.78
C ALA A 348 -22.74 -49.77 14.21
N ARG A 349 -22.65 -48.52 14.67
CA ARG A 349 -22.81 -48.17 16.10
C ARG A 349 -23.86 -47.06 16.25
N PRO A 350 -24.64 -47.02 17.35
CA PRO A 350 -25.87 -46.22 17.39
C PRO A 350 -25.61 -44.74 17.65
N GLN A 351 -26.36 -43.86 16.98
CA GLN A 351 -26.46 -42.44 17.33
C GLN A 351 -27.48 -42.23 18.47
N PRO A 352 -27.28 -41.28 19.39
CA PRO A 352 -28.26 -40.97 20.45
C PRO A 352 -29.52 -40.27 19.88
N GLN A 353 -30.68 -40.55 20.46
CA GLN A 353 -31.94 -39.89 20.08
C GLN A 353 -32.05 -38.45 20.65
N PRO A 354 -32.78 -37.54 20.00
CA PRO A 354 -32.99 -36.17 20.50
C PRO A 354 -33.95 -36.15 21.71
N GLN A 355 -33.67 -35.30 22.70
CA GLN A 355 -34.58 -35.05 23.82
C GLN A 355 -35.67 -34.02 23.47
N PRO A 356 -36.91 -34.17 23.99
CA PRO A 356 -38.00 -33.20 23.81
C PRO A 356 -37.86 -31.96 24.71
N PRO A 357 -38.52 -30.83 24.39
CA PRO A 357 -38.31 -29.55 25.06
C PRO A 357 -38.96 -29.46 26.46
N LEU A 358 -38.29 -28.78 27.39
CA LEU A 358 -38.80 -28.48 28.73
C LEU A 358 -39.53 -27.12 28.78
N GLN A 359 -40.58 -27.05 29.59
CA GLN A 359 -41.45 -25.88 29.78
C GLN A 359 -40.90 -24.90 30.84
N PRO A 360 -41.29 -23.61 30.81
CA PRO A 360 -40.82 -22.61 31.77
C PRO A 360 -41.62 -22.57 33.09
N ARG A 361 -40.97 -22.11 34.17
CA ARG A 361 -41.59 -21.70 35.46
C ARG A 361 -40.78 -20.57 36.12
N PRO A 362 -41.34 -19.81 37.10
CA PRO A 362 -41.04 -18.38 37.25
C PRO A 362 -40.33 -17.98 38.57
N GLU A 363 -40.13 -16.66 38.72
CA GLU A 363 -39.39 -15.88 39.72
C GLU A 363 -39.74 -16.11 41.22
N HIS A 364 -38.74 -16.02 42.13
CA HIS A 364 -38.65 -15.01 43.22
C HIS A 364 -37.41 -15.21 44.16
N VAL A 365 -37.17 -14.23 45.07
CA VAL A 365 -35.88 -13.84 45.72
C VAL A 365 -36.12 -13.58 47.24
N PRO A 366 -35.26 -13.98 48.24
CA PRO A 366 -33.98 -13.30 48.57
C PRO A 366 -32.86 -14.13 49.29
N ALA A 367 -31.94 -13.45 50.00
CA ALA A 367 -30.65 -13.88 50.57
C ALA A 367 -30.63 -14.29 52.08
N GLY A 368 -29.51 -14.85 52.59
CA GLY A 368 -29.18 -14.85 54.04
C GLY A 368 -28.15 -15.87 54.60
N TYR A 369 -27.04 -15.36 55.16
CA TYR A 369 -26.18 -15.87 56.27
C TYR A 369 -26.19 -17.34 56.79
N GLY A 370 -24.99 -17.91 57.00
CA GLY A 370 -24.65 -18.61 58.27
C GLY A 370 -24.36 -20.14 58.26
N PRO A 371 -23.71 -20.70 59.31
CA PRO A 371 -22.40 -21.38 59.12
C PRO A 371 -22.17 -22.77 59.80
N THR A 372 -20.93 -23.31 59.72
CA THR A 372 -20.29 -24.46 60.47
C THR A 372 -20.69 -25.90 60.04
N TYR A 373 -19.99 -27.04 60.30
CA TYR A 373 -18.70 -27.52 60.90
C TYR A 373 -18.49 -29.03 60.49
N PRO A 374 -17.43 -29.82 60.84
CA PRO A 374 -15.98 -29.60 61.04
C PRO A 374 -15.08 -30.65 60.27
N LEU A 375 -13.81 -30.83 60.69
CA LEU A 375 -12.68 -31.57 60.07
C LEU A 375 -12.56 -33.09 60.36
N HIS A 376 -11.69 -33.77 59.58
CA HIS A 376 -10.87 -35.02 59.78
C HIS A 376 -10.95 -35.96 58.55
N GLU A 377 -9.92 -36.66 58.04
CA GLU A 377 -8.46 -36.74 58.26
C GLU A 377 -7.80 -37.48 57.04
N SER A 378 -6.47 -37.52 56.90
CA SER A 378 -5.75 -38.28 55.83
C SER A 378 -4.66 -39.16 56.46
N PRO A 379 -4.41 -40.41 56.00
CA PRO A 379 -3.42 -40.68 54.91
C PRO A 379 -3.68 -42.04 54.18
N PRO A 380 -2.73 -42.71 53.45
CA PRO A 380 -1.51 -42.27 52.73
C PRO A 380 -1.53 -42.63 51.20
N PRO A 381 -0.58 -42.14 50.38
CA PRO A 381 -0.39 -42.60 49.00
C PRO A 381 0.57 -43.81 48.89
N GLY A 382 0.17 -44.85 48.15
CA GLY A 382 0.97 -46.05 47.91
C GLY A 382 1.52 -46.17 46.48
N SER A 383 2.81 -46.50 46.37
CA SER A 383 3.53 -47.02 45.18
C SER A 383 3.41 -46.25 43.85
N ALA A 384 4.45 -45.45 43.54
CA ALA A 384 4.72 -44.99 42.17
C ALA A 384 5.49 -46.05 41.36
N ALA A 385 5.16 -46.19 40.07
CA ALA A 385 5.94 -46.95 39.10
C ALA A 385 6.62 -45.99 38.08
N PRO A 386 7.85 -46.28 37.60
CA PRO A 386 8.71 -45.25 37.00
C PRO A 386 8.44 -45.02 35.51
N LYS A 387 8.19 -43.76 35.11
CA LYS A 387 8.34 -43.32 33.71
C LYS A 387 9.78 -42.89 33.42
N ARG A 388 10.39 -43.55 32.42
CA ARG A 388 11.79 -43.39 32.01
C ARG A 388 12.09 -41.95 31.56
N ARG A 389 13.17 -41.35 32.10
CA ARG A 389 13.80 -40.15 31.51
C ARG A 389 14.40 -40.48 30.14
N ARG A 390 14.03 -39.76 29.09
CA ARG A 390 14.83 -39.67 27.85
C ARG A 390 15.82 -38.52 27.96
N ALA A 391 16.98 -38.79 28.59
CA ALA A 391 18.15 -37.93 28.48
C ALA A 391 18.99 -38.45 27.31
N GLY A 392 19.00 -37.75 26.17
CA GLY A 392 19.64 -38.26 24.96
C GLY A 392 19.36 -37.49 23.67
N LEU A 393 19.31 -36.15 23.70
CA LEU A 393 19.24 -35.33 22.48
C LEU A 393 19.87 -33.93 22.65
N VAL A 394 21.00 -33.82 23.36
CA VAL A 394 21.73 -32.53 23.53
C VAL A 394 23.24 -32.65 23.22
N LEU A 395 23.84 -33.84 23.25
CA LEU A 395 25.26 -34.01 22.93
C LEU A 395 25.58 -34.11 21.41
N GLY A 396 24.60 -34.43 20.57
CA GLY A 396 24.84 -34.65 19.13
C GLY A 396 25.07 -33.36 18.32
N SER A 397 24.38 -32.27 18.67
CA SER A 397 24.47 -30.99 17.98
C SER A 397 25.81 -30.29 18.21
N VAL A 398 26.33 -30.32 19.44
CA VAL A 398 27.63 -29.69 19.77
C VAL A 398 28.78 -30.37 19.04
N ALA A 399 28.76 -31.71 18.92
CA ALA A 399 29.77 -32.44 18.15
C ALA A 399 29.74 -32.10 16.65
N ALA A 400 28.54 -31.99 16.06
CA ALA A 400 28.39 -31.61 14.65
C ALA A 400 28.91 -30.19 14.35
N VAL A 401 28.60 -29.21 15.22
CA VAL A 401 29.08 -27.83 15.08
C VAL A 401 30.60 -27.75 15.21
N LEU A 402 31.21 -28.50 16.13
CA LEU A 402 32.68 -28.54 16.29
C LEU A 402 33.39 -29.19 15.10
N VAL A 403 32.80 -30.22 14.48
CA VAL A 403 33.35 -30.83 13.25
C VAL A 403 33.26 -29.86 12.06
N ILE A 404 32.14 -29.14 11.90
CA ILE A 404 31.99 -28.13 10.85
C ILE A 404 33.00 -26.98 11.05
N ALA A 405 33.16 -26.48 12.28
CA ALA A 405 34.16 -25.44 12.58
C ALA A 405 35.58 -25.90 12.29
N ALA A 406 35.94 -27.14 12.63
CA ALA A 406 37.25 -27.72 12.32
C ALA A 406 37.50 -27.84 10.80
N LEU A 407 36.48 -28.24 10.02
CA LEU A 407 36.57 -28.32 8.56
C LEU A 407 36.69 -26.93 7.91
N CYS A 408 35.99 -25.90 8.43
CA CYS A 408 36.15 -24.52 7.96
C CYS A 408 37.56 -23.98 8.21
N VAL A 409 38.14 -24.20 9.40
CA VAL A 409 39.52 -23.78 9.72
C VAL A 409 40.55 -24.53 8.86
N LEU A 410 40.32 -25.82 8.57
CA LEU A 410 41.20 -26.60 7.69
C LEU A 410 41.09 -26.14 6.22
N GLY A 411 39.90 -25.78 5.75
CA GLY A 411 39.67 -25.24 4.41
C GLY A 411 40.37 -23.90 4.17
N VAL A 412 40.30 -22.97 5.13
CA VAL A 412 41.00 -21.67 5.03
C VAL A 412 42.52 -21.87 4.97
N ARG A 413 43.09 -22.78 5.77
CA ARG A 413 44.54 -23.07 5.72
C ARG A 413 45.02 -23.82 4.48
N LEU A 414 44.12 -24.43 3.71
CA LEU A 414 44.44 -25.02 2.41
C LEU A 414 44.36 -24.00 1.27
N LEU A 415 43.53 -22.95 1.41
CA LEU A 415 43.41 -21.87 0.42
C LEU A 415 44.51 -20.80 0.53
N ASP A 416 45.12 -20.61 1.70
CA ASP A 416 46.23 -19.67 1.92
C ASP A 416 47.59 -20.13 1.33
N LYS A 417 47.67 -21.32 0.72
CA LYS A 417 48.97 -21.89 0.27
C LYS A 417 49.35 -21.60 -1.19
N ASP A 418 48.44 -21.01 -1.98
CA ASP A 418 48.60 -20.86 -3.45
C ASP A 418 48.66 -19.39 -3.94
N LYS A 419 49.25 -18.46 -3.18
CA LYS A 419 49.71 -17.15 -3.70
C LYS A 419 51.05 -16.67 -3.13
N GLY A 420 52.12 -17.33 -3.56
CA GLY A 420 53.49 -16.83 -3.40
C GLY A 420 54.18 -16.63 -4.76
N GLY A 421 54.54 -15.38 -5.11
CA GLY A 421 55.49 -15.12 -6.20
C GLY A 421 55.16 -13.95 -7.14
N ALA A 422 55.54 -12.72 -6.76
CA ALA A 422 56.02 -11.68 -7.67
C ALA A 422 56.82 -10.65 -6.86
N GLN A 423 58.00 -10.25 -7.35
CA GLN A 423 58.97 -9.43 -6.62
C GLN A 423 59.36 -8.19 -7.43
N ALA A 424 59.52 -7.06 -6.73
CA ALA A 424 60.25 -5.83 -7.13
C ALA A 424 59.84 -5.04 -8.39
N SER A 425 59.58 -3.75 -8.20
CA SER A 425 60.53 -2.70 -8.64
C SER A 425 60.29 -1.37 -7.90
N ASP A 426 61.38 -0.62 -7.70
CA ASP A 426 61.41 0.64 -6.94
C ASP A 426 60.83 1.84 -7.70
N GLY A 427 60.34 2.84 -6.96
CA GLY A 427 59.90 4.14 -7.49
C GLY A 427 59.83 5.22 -6.40
N LYS A 428 60.94 5.94 -6.18
CA LYS A 428 61.06 7.03 -5.19
C LYS A 428 60.42 8.35 -5.64
N GLY A 429 59.94 9.11 -4.66
CA GLY A 429 59.72 10.57 -4.72
C GLY A 429 58.25 10.99 -4.65
N GLY A 430 57.82 12.01 -3.89
CA GLY A 430 58.54 12.90 -2.96
C GLY A 430 58.23 14.38 -3.23
N SER A 431 57.74 15.11 -2.20
CA SER A 431 57.34 16.54 -2.23
C SER A 431 56.19 16.92 -3.17
N SER A 432 55.53 18.08 -3.03
CA SER A 432 55.22 18.93 -1.85
C SER A 432 54.18 19.97 -2.31
N ALA A 433 53.51 20.65 -1.37
CA ALA A 433 52.52 21.68 -1.63
C ALA A 433 53.02 22.90 -2.42
N SER A 434 52.11 23.58 -3.12
CA SER A 434 51.97 25.04 -2.99
C SER A 434 50.58 25.54 -3.39
N GLU A 435 50.05 26.46 -2.58
CA GLU A 435 48.97 27.40 -2.91
C GLU A 435 49.37 28.32 -4.10
N ALA A 436 48.39 28.88 -4.82
CA ALA A 436 48.08 30.32 -4.74
C ALA A 436 47.09 30.84 -5.81
N ALA A 437 46.14 31.66 -5.32
CA ALA A 437 45.61 32.91 -5.91
C ALA A 437 44.70 32.94 -7.16
N VAL A 438 43.77 33.91 -7.09
CA VAL A 438 42.78 34.40 -8.09
C VAL A 438 43.36 35.65 -8.82
N PRO A 439 42.83 36.10 -9.98
CA PRO A 439 41.70 37.08 -10.05
C PRO A 439 40.62 36.66 -11.09
N GLU A 440 39.33 37.03 -11.04
CA GLU A 440 38.58 38.31 -10.92
C GLU A 440 38.21 38.94 -12.31
N GLU A 441 37.08 39.69 -12.36
CA GLU A 441 36.40 40.31 -13.54
C GLU A 441 35.65 39.35 -14.52
N GLU A 442 34.49 39.68 -15.13
CA GLU A 442 33.56 40.84 -15.06
C GLU A 442 32.12 40.43 -15.50
N SER A 443 31.11 41.29 -15.27
CA SER A 443 29.74 41.17 -15.85
C SER A 443 29.49 42.31 -16.85
N PRO A 444 28.51 42.21 -17.79
CA PRO A 444 27.24 42.93 -17.53
C PRO A 444 25.96 42.37 -18.21
N THR A 445 24.80 42.82 -17.71
CA THR A 445 23.47 42.78 -18.37
C THR A 445 23.31 43.96 -19.35
N PRO A 446 22.32 43.97 -20.27
CA PRO A 446 21.16 44.83 -20.00
C PRO A 446 19.79 44.36 -20.57
N THR A 447 18.72 44.94 -20.05
CA THR A 447 17.32 44.91 -20.57
C THR A 447 17.12 46.03 -21.62
N PRO A 448 16.08 45.95 -22.48
CA PRO A 448 15.00 46.94 -22.34
C PRO A 448 13.58 46.40 -22.66
N SER A 449 12.58 47.21 -22.31
CA SER A 449 11.15 47.11 -22.70
C SER A 449 10.74 48.46 -23.32
N PRO A 450 9.66 48.54 -24.14
CA PRO A 450 8.48 49.25 -23.65
C PRO A 450 7.11 48.75 -24.20
N SER A 451 6.05 49.47 -23.81
CA SER A 451 4.61 49.14 -23.81
C SER A 451 3.81 49.42 -25.09
N GLU A 452 2.61 48.81 -25.18
CA GLU A 452 1.28 49.29 -25.65
C GLU A 452 0.36 48.03 -25.81
N SER A 453 -0.97 48.00 -25.81
CA SER A 453 -2.14 48.73 -25.29
C SER A 453 -3.38 47.95 -25.82
N GLU A 454 -4.62 48.33 -25.44
CA GLU A 454 -5.92 47.71 -25.86
C GLU A 454 -6.22 46.32 -25.22
N SER A 455 -7.29 46.05 -24.46
CA SER A 455 -8.73 46.43 -24.43
C SER A 455 -9.64 45.57 -25.32
N GLY A 456 -10.51 44.75 -24.71
CA GLY A 456 -11.56 44.01 -25.41
C GLY A 456 -12.18 42.86 -24.60
N SER A 457 -13.46 42.97 -24.27
CA SER A 457 -14.32 41.92 -23.72
C SER A 457 -15.78 42.33 -23.95
N PRO A 458 -16.75 41.41 -23.81
CA PRO A 458 -16.81 40.04 -24.31
C PRO A 458 -17.97 39.91 -25.34
N ASP A 459 -18.24 38.72 -25.89
CA ASP A 459 -19.56 38.47 -26.49
C ASP A 459 -20.06 37.03 -26.29
N THR A 460 -21.35 36.82 -26.56
CA THR A 460 -22.22 36.02 -25.67
C THR A 460 -22.96 34.89 -26.41
N ALA A 461 -23.09 33.74 -25.72
CA ALA A 461 -24.14 32.71 -25.84
C ALA A 461 -24.54 32.12 -27.22
N ALA A 462 -24.56 30.78 -27.30
CA ALA A 462 -25.70 30.02 -27.83
C ALA A 462 -25.63 28.53 -27.45
N THR A 463 -26.64 28.03 -26.72
CA THR A 463 -27.02 26.61 -26.67
C THR A 463 -27.92 26.28 -27.87
N PRO A 464 -27.97 25.03 -28.34
CA PRO A 464 -29.25 24.33 -28.19
C PRO A 464 -29.13 22.84 -27.85
N ASP A 465 -30.23 22.31 -27.30
CA ASP A 465 -30.44 20.93 -26.86
C ASP A 465 -31.44 20.22 -27.84
N PRO A 466 -32.02 19.01 -27.60
CA PRO A 466 -31.59 17.81 -28.31
C PRO A 466 -32.69 17.13 -29.15
N THR A 467 -32.33 16.14 -30.00
CA THR A 467 -33.25 15.05 -30.42
C THR A 467 -32.49 13.81 -30.92
N ALA A 468 -33.16 12.65 -30.99
CA ALA A 468 -32.52 11.34 -30.82
C ALA A 468 -32.62 10.35 -32.02
N SER A 469 -31.87 9.24 -31.86
CA SER A 469 -32.02 7.90 -32.48
C SER A 469 -31.24 7.56 -33.77
N GLY A 470 -30.45 6.47 -33.71
CA GLY A 470 -30.27 5.60 -34.89
C GLY A 470 -28.92 4.90 -35.14
N THR A 471 -28.60 3.84 -34.38
CA THR A 471 -27.87 2.64 -34.86
C THR A 471 -26.33 2.68 -35.06
N GLN A 472 -25.64 1.89 -34.22
CA GLN A 472 -24.25 1.39 -34.31
C GLN A 472 -24.26 0.00 -35.03
N PRO A 473 -23.12 -0.55 -35.56
CA PRO A 473 -21.98 -0.94 -34.72
C PRO A 473 -20.56 -0.72 -35.31
N GLY A 474 -19.61 -0.39 -34.42
CA GLY A 474 -18.21 -0.15 -34.79
C GLY A 474 -17.19 0.01 -33.65
N GLY A 475 -17.47 -0.43 -32.41
CA GLY A 475 -16.43 -0.67 -31.39
C GLY A 475 -15.79 0.56 -30.72
N VAL A 476 -16.55 1.26 -29.89
CA VAL A 476 -16.05 2.22 -28.88
C VAL A 476 -16.57 1.77 -27.51
N ALA A 477 -15.79 1.98 -26.44
CA ALA A 477 -16.22 1.66 -25.08
C ALA A 477 -17.56 2.35 -24.75
N ALA A 478 -18.48 1.62 -24.13
CA ALA A 478 -19.83 2.13 -23.89
C ALA A 478 -19.82 3.31 -22.90
N ASP A 479 -20.68 4.31 -23.13
CA ASP A 479 -21.02 5.32 -22.13
C ASP A 479 -21.75 4.66 -20.95
N ILE A 480 -20.98 4.20 -19.97
CA ILE A 480 -21.49 3.67 -18.71
C ILE A 480 -22.05 4.85 -17.91
N LYS A 481 -23.38 5.05 -17.99
CA LYS A 481 -24.09 6.09 -17.22
C LYS A 481 -24.17 5.80 -15.73
N ALA A 482 -24.07 4.54 -15.34
CA ALA A 482 -24.07 4.10 -13.96
C ALA A 482 -23.21 2.84 -13.78
N ALA A 483 -22.47 2.75 -12.67
CA ALA A 483 -21.63 1.59 -12.33
C ALA A 483 -21.90 1.14 -10.90
N ASP A 484 -21.89 -0.17 -10.67
CA ASP A 484 -21.95 -0.75 -9.33
C ASP A 484 -20.55 -0.74 -8.71
N LEU A 485 -20.40 -0.06 -7.56
CA LEU A 485 -19.14 0.10 -6.85
C LEU A 485 -18.55 -1.26 -6.43
N THR A 486 -19.37 -2.30 -6.21
CA THR A 486 -18.83 -3.64 -5.89
C THR A 486 -18.16 -4.33 -7.07
N GLN A 487 -18.28 -3.78 -8.28
CA GLN A 487 -17.63 -4.28 -9.50
C GLN A 487 -16.37 -3.47 -9.87
N LEU A 488 -16.12 -2.34 -9.21
CA LEU A 488 -14.86 -1.61 -9.36
C LEU A 488 -13.73 -2.32 -8.60
N THR A 489 -12.52 -2.27 -9.14
CA THR A 489 -11.33 -2.77 -8.44
C THR A 489 -10.87 -1.72 -7.43
N PRO A 490 -10.78 -2.05 -6.13
CA PRO A 490 -10.30 -1.11 -5.12
C PRO A 490 -8.78 -0.91 -5.19
N ILE A 491 -8.33 0.29 -4.80
CA ILE A 491 -6.94 0.75 -4.85
C ILE A 491 -6.02 -0.06 -3.92
N ALA A 492 -6.56 -0.49 -2.76
CA ALA A 492 -5.83 -1.15 -1.69
C ALA A 492 -6.49 -2.47 -1.26
N GLY A 493 -7.07 -3.21 -2.22
CA GLY A 493 -7.87 -4.40 -1.92
C GLY A 493 -9.17 -4.04 -1.18
N LEU A 494 -9.95 -5.06 -0.82
CA LEU A 494 -11.20 -4.86 -0.08
C LEU A 494 -11.00 -4.68 1.43
N GLY A 495 -9.77 -4.78 1.94
CA GLY A 495 -9.52 -4.84 3.39
C GLY A 495 -10.35 -5.96 4.04
N ASN A 496 -11.04 -5.65 5.13
CA ASN A 496 -11.96 -6.58 5.80
C ASN A 496 -13.41 -6.54 5.25
N PHE A 497 -13.63 -5.92 4.08
CA PHE A 497 -14.90 -6.09 3.36
C PHE A 497 -14.89 -7.38 2.54
N THR A 498 -16.03 -8.05 2.50
CA THR A 498 -16.35 -9.06 1.48
C THR A 498 -17.45 -8.52 0.56
N VAL A 499 -17.47 -8.94 -0.70
CA VAL A 499 -18.56 -8.65 -1.62
C VAL A 499 -19.45 -9.89 -1.72
N GLY A 500 -20.74 -9.73 -1.40
CA GLY A 500 -21.67 -10.86 -1.40
C GLY A 500 -23.13 -10.45 -1.24
N ALA A 501 -23.99 -11.46 -1.06
CA ALA A 501 -25.40 -11.25 -0.79
C ALA A 501 -25.65 -11.00 0.71
N ALA A 502 -26.52 -10.05 1.02
CA ALA A 502 -26.85 -9.62 2.37
C ALA A 502 -28.35 -9.33 2.52
N LYS A 503 -28.85 -9.24 3.76
CA LYS A 503 -30.25 -8.90 4.05
C LYS A 503 -30.31 -7.75 5.05
N ILE A 504 -30.99 -6.67 4.69
CA ILE A 504 -31.20 -5.53 5.58
C ILE A 504 -32.70 -5.30 5.72
N ASN A 505 -33.24 -5.47 6.93
CA ASN A 505 -34.65 -5.33 7.25
C ASN A 505 -35.55 -6.17 6.31
N THR A 506 -35.28 -7.46 6.25
CA THR A 506 -35.91 -8.50 5.41
C THR A 506 -35.68 -8.38 3.90
N LYS A 507 -35.22 -7.23 3.40
CA LYS A 507 -34.91 -7.03 1.98
C LYS A 507 -33.54 -7.61 1.64
N GLN A 508 -33.53 -8.53 0.68
CA GLN A 508 -32.32 -9.18 0.19
C GLN A 508 -31.65 -8.37 -0.93
N TYR A 509 -30.33 -8.29 -0.88
CA TYR A 509 -29.46 -7.63 -1.86
C TYR A 509 -28.47 -8.65 -2.43
N GLY A 510 -28.25 -8.63 -3.74
CA GLY A 510 -27.41 -9.61 -4.44
C GLY A 510 -25.91 -9.30 -4.38
N ALA A 511 -25.56 -8.02 -4.40
CA ALA A 511 -24.20 -7.50 -4.23
C ALA A 511 -24.22 -6.35 -3.20
N ALA A 512 -23.38 -6.49 -2.18
CA ALA A 512 -23.18 -5.52 -1.12
C ALA A 512 -21.75 -5.68 -0.57
N PHE A 513 -21.18 -4.59 -0.07
CA PHE A 513 -20.01 -4.66 0.80
C PHE A 513 -20.47 -5.08 2.19
N ILE A 514 -19.88 -6.15 2.71
CA ILE A 514 -20.19 -6.74 4.01
C ILE A 514 -18.92 -6.64 4.86
N ALA A 515 -18.95 -5.79 5.87
CA ALA A 515 -17.92 -5.72 6.91
C ALA A 515 -18.40 -6.54 8.11
N ASN A 516 -17.68 -7.61 8.44
CA ASN A 516 -17.87 -8.28 9.72
C ASN A 516 -16.86 -7.70 10.73
N PRO A 517 -17.29 -6.95 11.75
CA PRO A 517 -16.36 -6.32 12.69
C PRO A 517 -15.83 -7.35 13.69
N ASP A 518 -14.71 -7.99 13.36
CA ASP A 518 -13.86 -8.58 14.40
C ASP A 518 -13.26 -7.45 15.26
N CYS A 519 -13.20 -7.67 16.58
CA CYS A 519 -12.83 -6.64 17.59
C CYS A 519 -11.54 -5.85 17.32
N ASN A 520 -10.64 -6.35 16.47
CA ASN A 520 -9.24 -5.89 16.38
C ASN A 520 -8.91 -5.09 15.12
N ASP A 521 -9.75 -5.12 14.08
CA ASP A 521 -9.40 -4.65 12.73
C ASP A 521 -10.55 -3.85 12.07
N GLU A 522 -10.19 -2.74 11.41
CA GLU A 522 -11.14 -1.87 10.70
C GLU A 522 -11.40 -2.38 9.28
N ALA A 523 -12.66 -2.36 8.83
CA ALA A 523 -12.97 -2.53 7.42
C ALA A 523 -12.85 -1.17 6.71
N ILE A 524 -11.78 -1.02 5.92
CA ILE A 524 -11.52 0.15 5.07
C ILE A 524 -11.22 -0.37 3.66
N THR A 525 -11.80 0.27 2.65
CA THR A 525 -11.45 0.08 1.24
C THR A 525 -11.58 1.41 0.50
N GLU A 526 -10.89 1.54 -0.64
CA GLU A 526 -10.78 2.78 -1.40
C GLU A 526 -10.93 2.52 -2.89
N PHE A 527 -11.59 3.44 -3.59
CA PHE A 527 -11.87 3.36 -5.02
C PHE A 527 -11.37 4.60 -5.74
N ASP A 528 -10.87 4.39 -6.96
CA ASP A 528 -10.63 5.48 -7.90
C ASP A 528 -11.93 5.81 -8.62
N LEU A 529 -12.36 7.07 -8.51
CA LEU A 529 -13.53 7.60 -9.19
C LEU A 529 -13.16 8.30 -10.51
N ASN A 530 -11.86 8.53 -10.78
CA ASN A 530 -11.36 9.26 -11.95
C ASN A 530 -12.03 10.64 -12.20
N ARG A 531 -12.68 11.23 -11.18
CA ARG A 531 -13.56 12.41 -11.30
C ARG A 531 -14.72 12.27 -12.30
N GLU A 532 -15.08 11.05 -12.71
CA GLU A 532 -16.10 10.81 -13.74
C GLU A 532 -17.55 10.81 -13.22
N TRP A 533 -17.75 10.68 -11.91
CA TRP A 533 -19.04 10.43 -11.28
C TRP A 533 -19.56 11.66 -10.52
N LYS A 534 -20.88 11.81 -10.43
CA LYS A 534 -21.54 12.89 -9.68
C LYS A 534 -22.20 12.41 -8.38
N HIS A 535 -22.83 11.23 -8.40
CA HIS A 535 -23.53 10.72 -7.22
C HIS A 535 -23.20 9.25 -6.95
N LEU A 536 -22.96 8.92 -5.67
CA LEU A 536 -22.99 7.57 -5.15
C LEU A 536 -24.29 7.38 -4.35
N GLU A 537 -25.19 6.53 -4.83
CA GLU A 537 -26.36 6.07 -4.08
C GLU A 537 -26.10 4.71 -3.44
N PHE A 538 -26.53 4.50 -2.20
CA PHE A 538 -26.38 3.21 -1.51
C PHE A 538 -27.42 3.06 -0.39
N THR A 539 -27.57 1.84 0.13
CA THR A 539 -28.31 1.58 1.37
C THR A 539 -27.40 0.95 2.42
N ALA A 540 -27.14 1.68 3.50
CA ALA A 540 -26.39 1.18 4.64
C ALA A 540 -27.32 0.56 5.70
N GLY A 541 -26.83 -0.44 6.43
CA GLY A 541 -27.57 -1.09 7.50
C GLY A 541 -26.76 -2.14 8.25
N ILE A 542 -27.43 -2.89 9.12
CA ILE A 542 -26.91 -4.10 9.76
C ILE A 542 -27.58 -5.31 9.11
N ASP A 543 -26.82 -6.38 8.87
CA ASP A 543 -27.38 -7.63 8.34
C ASP A 543 -28.37 -8.27 9.33
N ASP A 544 -29.49 -8.78 8.82
CA ASP A 544 -30.53 -9.45 9.61
C ASP A 544 -30.02 -10.69 10.39
N GLY A 545 -28.92 -11.30 9.93
CA GLY A 545 -28.27 -12.42 10.60
C GLY A 545 -27.24 -12.02 11.67
N SER A 546 -27.03 -10.73 11.92
CA SER A 546 -25.98 -10.27 12.83
C SER A 546 -26.32 -10.44 14.32
N THR A 547 -25.28 -10.66 15.13
CA THR A 547 -25.38 -10.82 16.60
C THR A 547 -25.57 -9.51 17.35
N HIS A 548 -25.22 -8.38 16.74
CA HIS A 548 -25.33 -7.05 17.35
C HIS A 548 -26.17 -6.10 16.50
N ALA A 549 -26.79 -5.12 17.16
CA ALA A 549 -27.86 -4.32 16.55
C ALA A 549 -27.45 -2.95 16.01
N LYS A 550 -26.17 -2.56 16.05
CA LYS A 550 -25.70 -1.22 15.69
C LYS A 550 -24.34 -1.26 15.00
N GLY A 551 -24.01 -0.22 14.23
CA GLY A 551 -22.69 -0.06 13.61
C GLY A 551 -22.57 1.32 12.99
N ARG A 552 -21.36 1.71 12.57
CA ARG A 552 -21.12 3.04 11.98
C ARG A 552 -20.45 2.91 10.62
N VAL A 553 -21.07 3.52 9.61
CA VAL A 553 -20.53 3.65 8.25
C VAL A 553 -20.07 5.08 8.05
N SER A 554 -18.91 5.25 7.42
CA SER A 554 -18.40 6.53 6.96
C SER A 554 -17.92 6.42 5.50
N ILE A 555 -18.18 7.47 4.71
CA ILE A 555 -17.60 7.64 3.37
C ILE A 555 -16.87 8.98 3.33
N SER A 556 -15.64 8.93 2.85
CA SER A 556 -14.75 10.09 2.71
C SER A 556 -14.36 10.26 1.25
N LEU A 557 -14.25 11.51 0.80
CA LEU A 557 -13.75 11.89 -0.52
C LEU A 557 -12.56 12.84 -0.35
N ASP A 558 -11.80 13.09 -1.41
CA ASP A 558 -10.74 14.11 -1.40
C ASP A 558 -11.30 15.47 -1.01
N GLY A 559 -10.62 16.17 -0.10
CA GLY A 559 -11.08 17.45 0.46
C GLY A 559 -12.37 17.38 1.30
N LYS A 560 -13.16 16.30 1.24
CA LYS A 560 -14.41 16.08 2.00
C LYS A 560 -14.29 14.80 2.87
N PRO A 561 -13.48 14.82 3.95
CA PRO A 561 -13.21 13.62 4.77
C PRO A 561 -14.44 13.08 5.53
N ALA A 562 -15.53 13.84 5.60
CA ALA A 562 -16.80 13.44 6.22
C ALA A 562 -17.99 13.61 5.26
N ALA A 563 -17.82 13.22 3.99
CA ALA A 563 -18.89 13.26 2.98
C ALA A 563 -20.14 12.46 3.41
N PHE A 564 -19.96 11.40 4.20
CA PHE A 564 -21.00 10.72 4.94
C PHE A 564 -20.45 10.11 6.24
N SER A 565 -21.18 10.15 7.35
CA SER A 565 -20.90 9.34 8.54
C SER A 565 -22.14 9.21 9.43
N GLU A 566 -22.65 7.98 9.58
CA GLU A 566 -23.91 7.72 10.29
C GLU A 566 -23.85 6.43 11.10
N LEU A 567 -24.62 6.38 12.19
CA LEU A 567 -24.83 5.15 12.95
C LEU A 567 -26.08 4.47 12.38
N VAL A 568 -25.92 3.24 11.90
CA VAL A 568 -27.00 2.39 11.40
C VAL A 568 -27.41 1.38 12.46
N GLU A 569 -28.70 1.01 12.46
CA GLU A 569 -29.27 0.06 13.41
C GLU A 569 -30.00 -1.07 12.68
N LEU A 570 -30.04 -2.25 13.31
CA LEU A 570 -30.78 -3.42 12.83
C LEU A 570 -32.28 -3.07 12.66
N GLY A 571 -32.85 -3.47 11.52
CA GLY A 571 -34.22 -3.11 11.13
C GLY A 571 -34.41 -1.65 10.67
N LYS A 572 -33.37 -0.80 10.69
CA LYS A 572 -33.45 0.62 10.28
C LYS A 572 -32.44 0.94 9.16
N PRO A 573 -32.70 0.48 7.92
CA PRO A 573 -31.84 0.79 6.77
C PRO A 573 -31.81 2.31 6.49
N ALA A 574 -30.64 2.78 6.09
CA ALA A 574 -30.39 4.17 5.70
C ALA A 574 -30.01 4.22 4.21
N THR A 575 -30.98 4.52 3.34
CA THR A 575 -30.71 4.83 1.92
C THR A 575 -30.23 6.28 1.81
N LYS A 576 -29.12 6.50 1.11
CA LYS A 576 -28.41 7.78 1.04
C LYS A 576 -27.85 8.00 -0.37
N SER A 577 -27.67 9.26 -0.71
CA SER A 577 -26.95 9.71 -1.90
C SER A 577 -25.87 10.68 -1.45
N VAL A 578 -24.65 10.50 -1.95
CA VAL A 578 -23.48 11.34 -1.68
C VAL A 578 -23.05 12.00 -2.97
N ASP A 579 -22.89 13.32 -2.95
CA ASP A 579 -22.26 14.08 -4.02
C ASP A 579 -20.77 13.76 -4.09
N VAL A 580 -20.36 13.08 -5.16
CA VAL A 580 -18.99 12.68 -5.48
C VAL A 580 -18.43 13.47 -6.67
N THR A 581 -19.12 14.53 -7.10
CA THR A 581 -18.66 15.41 -8.19
C THR A 581 -17.23 15.89 -7.93
N ASP A 582 -16.40 15.82 -8.96
CA ASP A 582 -14.96 16.13 -8.96
C ASP A 582 -14.08 15.30 -8.00
N ALA A 583 -14.60 14.30 -7.28
CA ALA A 583 -13.79 13.45 -6.40
C ALA A 583 -12.91 12.48 -7.21
N LEU A 584 -11.63 12.38 -6.87
CA LEU A 584 -10.71 11.41 -7.47
C LEU A 584 -10.75 10.08 -6.69
N ARG A 585 -10.83 10.15 -5.36
CA ARG A 585 -10.87 9.01 -4.44
C ARG A 585 -12.18 8.96 -3.67
N LEU A 586 -12.62 7.74 -3.40
CA LEU A 586 -13.69 7.45 -2.45
C LEU A 586 -13.24 6.36 -1.49
N ARG A 587 -13.18 6.68 -0.19
CA ARG A 587 -12.85 5.76 0.90
C ARG A 587 -14.14 5.36 1.61
N VAL A 588 -14.38 4.06 1.73
CA VAL A 588 -15.46 3.47 2.53
C VAL A 588 -14.86 2.93 3.82
N LYS A 589 -15.43 3.29 4.97
CA LYS A 589 -15.00 2.83 6.29
C LYS A 589 -16.18 2.33 7.12
N VAL A 590 -15.96 1.25 7.86
CA VAL A 590 -16.77 0.86 9.02
C VAL A 590 -15.92 0.99 10.29
N ASP A 591 -16.43 1.69 11.29
CA ASP A 591 -15.69 1.95 12.53
C ASP A 591 -15.72 0.75 13.51
N MET A 592 -14.69 0.65 14.35
CA MET A 592 -14.50 -0.46 15.29
C MET A 592 -15.54 -0.52 16.41
N GLY A 593 -15.75 -1.73 16.95
CA GLY A 593 -16.47 -1.99 18.19
C GLY A 593 -16.82 -3.46 18.31
N CYS A 594 -16.48 -4.10 19.44
CA CYS A 594 -16.89 -5.49 19.69
C CYS A 594 -18.42 -5.66 19.74
N ASP A 595 -19.14 -4.60 20.09
CA ASP A 595 -20.61 -4.54 20.11
C ASP A 595 -21.22 -4.09 18.76
N ASN A 596 -20.40 -3.97 17.70
CA ASN A 596 -20.90 -3.64 16.37
C ASN A 596 -21.43 -4.88 15.64
N GLY A 597 -22.49 -4.69 14.87
CA GLY A 597 -23.07 -5.69 13.99
C GLY A 597 -22.35 -5.74 12.65
N THR A 598 -22.61 -6.80 11.90
CA THR A 598 -22.17 -7.00 10.52
C THR A 598 -22.77 -5.90 9.66
N VAL A 599 -21.93 -4.93 9.30
CA VAL A 599 -22.36 -3.71 8.61
C VAL A 599 -22.38 -3.97 7.12
N VAL A 600 -23.49 -3.59 6.49
CA VAL A 600 -23.76 -3.83 5.07
C VAL A 600 -23.95 -2.51 4.37
N ILE A 601 -23.28 -2.35 3.22
CA ILE A 601 -23.46 -1.24 2.28
C ILE A 601 -23.92 -1.87 0.96
N ALA A 602 -25.23 -1.85 0.74
CA ALA A 602 -25.90 -2.58 -0.32
C ALA A 602 -26.32 -1.69 -1.49
N ALA A 603 -26.30 -2.27 -2.69
CA ALA A 603 -26.56 -1.58 -3.96
C ALA A 603 -25.84 -0.22 -4.11
N PRO A 604 -24.51 -0.15 -3.94
CA PRO A 604 -23.74 1.09 -4.11
C PRO A 604 -23.61 1.42 -5.61
N GLN A 605 -24.41 2.35 -6.12
CA GLN A 605 -24.43 2.75 -7.53
C GLN A 605 -23.82 4.14 -7.72
N LEU A 606 -22.76 4.23 -8.51
CA LEU A 606 -22.23 5.48 -9.03
C LEU A 606 -23.02 5.90 -10.27
N THR A 607 -23.28 7.21 -10.44
CA THR A 607 -23.94 7.77 -11.63
C THR A 607 -23.22 9.03 -12.13
N ARG A 608 -23.25 9.25 -13.45
CA ARG A 608 -22.63 10.39 -14.15
C ARG A 608 -23.59 11.56 -14.38
#